data_AF-A0A0C2NC52-F1
#
_entry.id   AF-A0A0C2NC52-F1
#
_cell.length_a   1.000
_cell.length_b   1.000
_cell.length_c   1.000
_cell.angle_alpha   90.00
_cell.angle_beta   90.00
_cell.angle_gamma   90.00
#
_symmetry.space_group_name_H-M   'P 1'
#
loop_
_entity.id
_entity.type
_entity.pdbx_description
1 polymer ?
#
loop_
_entity_poly.entity_id
_entity_poly.type
_entity_poly.pdbx_seq_one_letter_code
_entity_poly.pdbx_strand_id
1 'polypeptide(L)'
;MEYASAIQAIQNVIVQKWTIPTLTKITSANGQKLLITARGEGIVGSVNAHAKKVLRERTANRIKYWLINNLLPDVRCSDVKKCMLDYFASEQTGACSKPVTVVEKFSEELSYYTPICRVVYQSCVREFMIHINEDGKVIEVITVKQLIPSEECFHSPNFTKTVLVVLGITAGTTIATFVLACLIYYCYKNQRDQRSDEERLRRRWVLNTSGRYDITQPQEESTA
;
A
#
# COMPACT_ATOMS: atom_id res chain seq x y z
N MET A 1 5.92 12.96 20.98
CA MET A 1 6.35 11.60 20.60
C MET A 1 5.19 10.87 19.92
N GLU A 2 4.76 11.24 18.70
CA GLU A 2 3.64 10.50 18.06
C GLU A 2 3.46 10.82 16.55
N TYR A 3 4.53 10.87 15.76
CA TYR A 3 4.38 10.94 14.28
C TYR A 3 5.42 10.10 13.50
N ALA A 4 6.12 9.18 14.18
CA ALA A 4 7.17 8.35 13.56
C ALA A 4 6.66 7.05 12.92
N SER A 5 5.38 6.65 13.09
CA SER A 5 4.93 5.32 12.66
C SER A 5 4.20 5.26 11.31
N ALA A 6 3.91 6.39 10.66
CA ALA A 6 3.10 6.38 9.43
C ALA A 6 3.91 6.25 8.13
N ILE A 7 5.23 6.48 8.14
CA ILE A 7 6.05 6.50 6.91
C ILE A 7 6.84 5.18 6.69
N GLN A 8 6.93 4.32 7.70
CA GLN A 8 7.67 3.05 7.58
C GLN A 8 6.92 1.94 6.82
N ALA A 9 5.69 2.17 6.39
CA ALA A 9 4.85 1.16 5.74
C ALA A 9 4.98 1.08 4.20
N ILE A 10 5.71 1.99 3.53
CA ILE A 10 5.76 2.03 2.05
C ILE A 10 7.09 1.52 1.46
N GLN A 11 8.13 1.30 2.26
CA GLN A 11 9.48 1.02 1.73
C GLN A 11 9.84 -0.46 1.43
N ASN A 12 8.91 -1.41 1.50
CA ASN A 12 9.23 -2.84 1.26
C ASN A 12 8.31 -3.52 0.24
N VAL A 13 7.93 -2.84 -0.85
CA VAL A 13 7.32 -3.54 -2.00
C VAL A 13 8.44 -4.07 -2.90
N ILE A 14 8.91 -5.27 -2.59
CA ILE A 14 9.67 -6.08 -3.56
C ILE A 14 8.65 -6.59 -4.58
N VAL A 15 8.54 -5.91 -5.73
CA VAL A 15 7.78 -6.45 -6.87
C VAL A 15 8.67 -7.46 -7.57
N GLN A 16 8.58 -8.73 -7.17
CA GLN A 16 9.05 -9.83 -8.02
C GLN A 16 8.04 -10.02 -9.15
N LYS A 17 8.37 -9.54 -10.35
CA LYS A 17 7.54 -9.74 -11.54
C LYS A 17 7.93 -11.07 -12.17
N TRP A 18 7.22 -12.13 -11.80
CA TRP A 18 7.33 -13.43 -12.47
C TRP A 18 6.38 -13.45 -13.67
N THR A 19 6.91 -13.27 -14.88
CA THR A 19 6.17 -13.59 -16.12
C THR A 19 6.15 -15.10 -16.27
N ILE A 20 5.02 -15.72 -15.93
CA ILE A 20 4.76 -17.13 -16.24
C ILE A 20 4.51 -17.20 -17.76
N PRO A 21 5.34 -17.88 -18.56
CA PRO A 21 5.00 -18.14 -19.95
C PRO A 21 3.72 -18.98 -19.98
N THR A 22 2.70 -18.50 -20.70
CA THR A 22 1.47 -19.23 -20.98
C THR A 22 1.82 -20.59 -21.56
N LEU A 23 1.50 -21.66 -20.82
CA LEU A 23 1.56 -23.05 -21.26
C LEU A 23 0.80 -23.19 -22.58
N THR A 24 1.55 -23.17 -23.68
CA THR A 24 1.04 -23.54 -24.99
C THR A 24 0.65 -25.01 -24.94
N LYS A 25 -0.56 -25.26 -25.41
CA LYS A 25 -1.21 -26.56 -25.47
C LYS A 25 -0.36 -27.49 -26.34
N ILE A 26 0.40 -28.39 -25.73
CA ILE A 26 1.09 -29.46 -26.47
C ILE A 26 0.02 -30.48 -26.89
N THR A 27 -0.55 -30.28 -28.07
CA THR A 27 -1.27 -31.33 -28.78
C THR A 27 -0.24 -32.33 -29.31
N SER A 28 -0.16 -33.49 -28.64
CA SER A 28 0.55 -34.65 -29.18
C SER A 28 -0.13 -35.10 -30.47
N ALA A 29 0.62 -35.02 -31.58
CA ALA A 29 0.16 -35.38 -32.92
C ALA A 29 0.21 -36.89 -33.22
N ASN A 30 0.57 -37.74 -32.25
CA ASN A 30 0.59 -39.18 -32.47
C ASN A 30 -0.28 -39.89 -31.43
N GLY A 31 -1.35 -40.52 -31.92
CA GLY A 31 -2.33 -41.28 -31.17
C GLY A 31 -1.78 -42.53 -30.50
N GLN A 32 -0.92 -42.37 -29.50
CA GLN A 32 -0.53 -43.45 -28.59
C GLN A 32 -1.24 -43.28 -27.25
N LYS A 33 -2.19 -44.18 -27.00
CA LYS A 33 -2.75 -44.46 -25.67
C LYS A 33 -1.61 -45.01 -24.80
N LEU A 34 -1.23 -44.23 -23.78
CA LEU A 34 -0.36 -44.72 -22.72
C LEU A 34 -1.20 -45.66 -21.82
N LEU A 35 -1.08 -46.97 -22.06
CA LEU A 35 -1.65 -48.02 -21.21
C LEU A 35 -0.65 -48.32 -20.09
N ILE A 36 -0.91 -47.82 -18.89
CA ILE A 36 -0.13 -48.18 -17.69
C ILE A 36 -0.73 -49.45 -17.12
N THR A 37 -0.07 -50.58 -17.35
CA THR A 37 -0.42 -51.88 -16.77
C THR A 37 0.29 -52.01 -15.41
N ALA A 38 -0.45 -51.87 -14.31
CA ALA A 38 0.03 -52.24 -12.98
C ALA A 38 -0.34 -53.71 -12.72
N ARG A 39 0.66 -54.55 -12.47
CA ARG A 39 0.52 -55.96 -12.04
C ARG A 39 0.72 -55.99 -10.52
N GLY A 40 -0.33 -56.33 -9.78
CA GLY A 40 -0.31 -56.40 -8.31
C GLY A 40 -1.71 -56.59 -7.73
N GLU A 41 -2.12 -57.85 -7.64
CA GLU A 41 -3.09 -58.47 -6.73
C GLU A 41 -4.20 -57.60 -6.07
N GLY A 42 -5.40 -57.71 -6.64
CA GLY A 42 -6.54 -58.32 -5.93
C GLY A 42 -7.02 -57.75 -4.60
N ILE A 43 -7.59 -56.52 -4.59
CA ILE A 43 -8.76 -56.21 -3.76
C ILE A 43 -9.77 -55.46 -4.64
N VAL A 44 -10.82 -56.16 -5.08
CA VAL A 44 -11.98 -55.59 -5.79
C VAL A 44 -12.86 -54.90 -4.75
N GLY A 45 -12.46 -53.69 -4.37
CA GLY A 45 -13.35 -52.71 -3.75
C GLY A 45 -13.84 -51.75 -4.83
N SER A 46 -15.15 -51.67 -5.03
CA SER A 46 -15.81 -50.65 -5.86
C SER A 46 -15.55 -49.27 -5.22
N VAL A 47 -14.39 -48.70 -5.52
CA VAL A 47 -14.07 -47.32 -5.13
C VAL A 47 -14.83 -46.43 -6.10
N ASN A 48 -15.95 -45.92 -5.60
CA ASN A 48 -16.82 -44.90 -6.18
C ASN A 48 -16.02 -43.97 -7.11
N ALA A 49 -16.41 -43.81 -8.37
CA ALA A 49 -15.69 -43.05 -9.39
C ALA A 49 -15.35 -41.61 -8.93
N HIS A 50 -16.13 -41.08 -7.98
CA HIS A 50 -15.93 -39.80 -7.33
C HIS A 50 -14.65 -39.73 -6.47
N ALA A 51 -14.28 -40.81 -5.77
CA ALA A 51 -13.09 -40.87 -4.91
C ALA A 51 -11.78 -40.96 -5.74
N LYS A 52 -11.81 -41.62 -6.90
CA LYS A 52 -10.68 -41.62 -7.86
C LYS A 52 -10.38 -40.22 -8.42
N LYS A 53 -11.41 -39.40 -8.65
CA LYS A 53 -11.26 -38.03 -9.15
C LYS A 53 -10.59 -37.12 -8.11
N VAL A 54 -11.03 -37.20 -6.85
CA VAL A 54 -10.48 -36.41 -5.73
C VAL A 54 -9.04 -36.83 -5.39
N LEU A 55 -8.71 -38.13 -5.42
CA LEU A 55 -7.34 -38.58 -5.19
C LEU A 55 -6.39 -38.07 -6.29
N ARG A 56 -6.79 -38.17 -7.56
CA ARG A 56 -5.98 -37.71 -8.70
C ARG A 56 -5.68 -36.21 -8.65
N GLU A 57 -6.65 -35.43 -8.18
CA GLU A 57 -6.52 -33.97 -8.01
C GLU A 57 -5.57 -33.62 -6.85
N ARG A 58 -5.60 -34.37 -5.74
CA ARG A 58 -4.62 -34.22 -4.64
C ARG A 58 -3.20 -34.59 -5.04
N THR A 59 -2.99 -35.66 -5.80
CA THR A 59 -1.64 -36.05 -6.26
C THR A 59 -1.08 -35.07 -7.28
N ALA A 60 -1.91 -34.58 -8.22
CA ALA A 60 -1.51 -33.56 -9.19
C ALA A 60 -1.12 -32.26 -8.49
N ASN A 61 -1.88 -31.83 -7.47
CA ASN A 61 -1.54 -30.65 -6.69
C ASN A 61 -0.23 -30.85 -5.90
N ARG A 62 0.01 -32.00 -5.26
CA ARG A 62 1.28 -32.27 -4.57
C ARG A 62 2.49 -32.23 -5.50
N ILE A 63 2.38 -32.79 -6.71
CA ILE A 63 3.46 -32.74 -7.70
C ILE A 63 3.69 -31.31 -8.19
N LYS A 64 2.61 -30.53 -8.38
CA LYS A 64 2.70 -29.11 -8.74
C LYS A 64 3.43 -28.30 -7.66
N TYR A 65 3.10 -28.49 -6.38
CA TYR A 65 3.79 -27.81 -5.27
C TYR A 65 5.23 -28.29 -5.09
N TRP A 66 5.51 -29.57 -5.31
CA TRP A 66 6.86 -30.11 -5.24
C TRP A 66 7.75 -29.62 -6.38
N LEU A 67 7.21 -29.49 -7.60
CA LEU A 67 7.92 -28.88 -8.73
C LEU A 67 8.19 -27.39 -8.46
N ILE A 68 7.21 -26.64 -7.97
CA ILE A 68 7.41 -25.22 -7.64
C ILE A 68 8.48 -25.04 -6.57
N ASN A 69 8.50 -25.87 -5.52
CA ASN A 69 9.50 -25.75 -4.45
C ASN A 69 10.91 -26.21 -4.84
N ASN A 70 11.08 -27.12 -5.80
CA ASN A 70 12.41 -27.58 -6.24
C ASN A 70 12.94 -26.83 -7.47
N LEU A 71 12.08 -26.13 -8.23
CA LEU A 71 12.49 -25.35 -9.41
C LEU A 71 12.80 -23.90 -9.07
N LEU A 72 12.50 -23.44 -7.86
CA LEU A 72 12.88 -22.11 -7.42
C LEU A 72 14.35 -22.13 -6.98
N PRO A 73 15.19 -21.21 -7.48
CA PRO A 73 16.55 -21.08 -6.98
C PRO A 73 16.55 -20.82 -5.47
N ASP A 74 17.50 -21.44 -4.77
CA ASP A 74 17.65 -21.28 -3.31
C ASP A 74 18.12 -19.87 -2.96
N VAL A 75 18.93 -19.28 -3.85
CA VAL A 75 19.43 -17.90 -3.74
C VAL A 75 18.34 -16.90 -4.08
N ARG A 76 18.07 -15.97 -3.15
CA ARG A 76 17.09 -14.89 -3.32
C ARG A 76 17.77 -13.53 -3.47
N CYS A 77 17.06 -12.60 -4.11
CA CYS A 77 17.48 -11.19 -4.19
C CYS A 77 17.74 -10.56 -2.81
N SER A 78 17.01 -11.00 -1.76
CA SER A 78 17.20 -10.53 -0.39
C SER A 78 18.60 -10.83 0.16
N ASP A 79 19.16 -11.96 -0.24
CA ASP A 79 20.39 -12.50 0.33
C ASP A 79 21.60 -11.75 -0.24
N VAL A 80 21.48 -11.33 -1.49
CA VAL A 80 22.51 -10.60 -2.25
C VAL A 80 22.36 -9.08 -2.10
N LYS A 81 21.21 -8.59 -1.62
CA LYS A 81 20.89 -7.15 -1.48
C LYS A 81 21.96 -6.39 -0.72
N LYS A 82 22.41 -6.91 0.43
CA LYS A 82 23.37 -6.21 1.29
C LYS A 82 24.71 -6.01 0.58
N CYS A 83 25.27 -7.06 -0.01
CA CYS A 83 26.51 -6.95 -0.78
C CYS A 83 26.37 -6.01 -1.98
N MET A 84 25.22 -5.99 -2.65
CA MET A 84 25.01 -5.10 -3.79
C MET A 84 24.94 -3.63 -3.36
N LEU A 85 24.35 -3.34 -2.20
CA LEU A 85 24.39 -1.99 -1.63
C LEU A 85 25.83 -1.57 -1.31
N ASP A 86 26.64 -2.48 -0.77
CA ASP A 86 28.06 -2.23 -0.49
C ASP A 86 28.87 -2.04 -1.79
N TYR A 87 28.55 -2.80 -2.84
CA TYR A 87 29.12 -2.61 -4.19
C TYR A 87 28.76 -1.24 -4.76
N PHE A 88 27.50 -0.80 -4.66
CA PHE A 88 27.10 0.54 -5.13
C PHE A 88 27.71 1.69 -4.32
N ALA A 89 28.15 1.41 -3.09
CA ALA A 89 28.81 2.39 -2.23
C ALA A 89 30.35 2.41 -2.39
N SER A 90 30.94 1.40 -3.02
CA SER A 90 32.40 1.24 -3.14
C SER A 90 32.86 1.23 -4.60
N GLU A 91 34.16 1.42 -4.82
CA GLU A 91 34.78 1.32 -6.15
C GLU A 91 35.26 -0.12 -6.48
N GLN A 92 34.77 -1.12 -5.74
CA GLN A 92 35.20 -2.50 -5.94
C GLN A 92 34.64 -3.10 -7.24
N THR A 93 35.38 -4.03 -7.83
CA THR A 93 34.99 -4.73 -9.06
C THR A 93 34.13 -5.99 -8.81
N GLY A 94 33.81 -6.29 -7.54
CA GLY A 94 33.06 -7.50 -7.15
C GLY A 94 32.06 -7.26 -6.03
N ALA A 95 31.10 -8.17 -5.88
CA ALA A 95 30.06 -8.16 -4.85
C ALA A 95 29.87 -9.57 -4.29
N CYS A 96 29.73 -9.71 -2.96
CA CYS A 96 29.66 -11.01 -2.27
C CYS A 96 30.80 -11.99 -2.67
N SER A 97 32.03 -11.50 -2.89
CA SER A 97 33.16 -12.32 -3.38
C SER A 97 32.93 -12.95 -4.76
N LYS A 98 31.99 -12.41 -5.54
CA LYS A 98 31.69 -12.81 -6.92
C LYS A 98 32.02 -11.69 -7.90
N PRO A 99 32.44 -12.03 -9.13
CA PRO A 99 32.70 -11.03 -10.16
C PRO A 99 31.40 -10.31 -10.52
N VAL A 100 31.52 -9.00 -10.77
CA VAL A 100 30.41 -8.17 -11.25
C VAL A 100 30.70 -7.69 -12.65
N THR A 101 29.75 -7.91 -13.57
CA THR A 101 29.82 -7.41 -14.95
C THR A 101 28.81 -6.29 -15.14
N VAL A 102 29.22 -5.17 -15.73
CA VAL A 102 28.32 -4.05 -16.03
C VAL A 102 27.86 -4.14 -17.48
N VAL A 103 26.56 -4.07 -17.72
CA VAL A 103 25.94 -4.15 -19.06
C VAL A 103 24.98 -2.98 -19.27
N GLU A 104 24.84 -2.52 -20.52
CA GLU A 104 23.89 -1.45 -20.84
C GLU A 104 22.43 -1.91 -20.69
N LYS A 105 22.15 -3.15 -21.11
CA LYS A 105 20.84 -3.78 -21.06
C LYS A 105 20.99 -5.27 -20.77
N PHE A 106 20.02 -5.83 -20.03
CA PHE A 106 19.95 -7.28 -19.87
C PHE A 106 19.52 -7.94 -21.18
N SER A 107 20.10 -9.10 -21.50
CA SER A 107 19.62 -9.92 -22.61
C SER A 107 18.18 -10.39 -22.32
N GLU A 108 17.36 -10.46 -23.35
CA GLU A 108 15.93 -10.81 -23.24
C GLU A 108 15.69 -12.29 -22.91
N GLU A 109 16.74 -13.12 -22.95
CA GLU A 109 16.67 -14.54 -22.60
C GLU A 109 16.62 -14.70 -21.06
N LEU A 110 15.42 -14.46 -20.51
CA LEU A 110 15.08 -14.76 -19.14
C LEU A 110 15.02 -16.28 -18.96
N SER A 111 16.11 -16.85 -18.45
CA SER A 111 16.14 -18.24 -17.98
C SER A 111 15.56 -18.32 -16.56
N TYR A 112 15.07 -19.50 -16.16
CA TYR A 112 14.57 -19.73 -14.79
C TYR A 112 15.64 -19.49 -13.71
N TYR A 113 16.93 -19.53 -14.08
CA TYR A 113 18.08 -19.42 -13.17
C TYR A 113 18.75 -18.04 -13.19
N THR A 114 18.16 -17.05 -13.87
CA THR A 114 18.69 -15.69 -13.97
C THR A 114 17.73 -14.63 -13.44
N PRO A 115 17.42 -14.63 -12.11
CA PRO A 115 16.50 -13.65 -11.56
C PRO A 115 17.05 -12.21 -11.67
N ILE A 116 16.18 -11.30 -12.12
CA ILE A 116 16.45 -9.85 -12.10
C ILE A 116 15.95 -9.28 -10.78
N CYS A 117 16.86 -8.65 -10.04
CA CYS A 117 16.64 -7.99 -8.78
C CYS A 117 16.67 -6.46 -8.95
N ARG A 118 15.82 -5.77 -8.19
CA ARG A 118 15.75 -4.31 -8.16
C ARG A 118 15.98 -3.80 -6.74
N VAL A 119 16.78 -2.76 -6.61
CA VAL A 119 17.02 -2.09 -5.32
C VAL A 119 17.08 -0.58 -5.52
N VAL A 120 16.60 0.17 -4.53
CA VAL A 120 16.69 1.63 -4.53
C VAL A 120 17.96 2.03 -3.77
N TYR A 121 18.85 2.77 -4.45
CA TYR A 121 20.08 3.31 -3.88
C TYR A 121 20.25 4.78 -4.29
N GLN A 122 20.44 5.67 -3.31
CA GLN A 122 20.57 7.12 -3.53
C GLN A 122 19.47 7.71 -4.43
N SER A 123 18.20 7.36 -4.17
CA SER A 123 17.03 7.78 -4.95
C SER A 123 16.99 7.27 -6.40
N CYS A 124 17.90 6.37 -6.79
CA CYS A 124 17.90 5.71 -8.08
C CYS A 124 17.50 4.25 -7.97
N VAL A 125 16.77 3.74 -8.94
CA VAL A 125 16.49 2.31 -9.09
C VAL A 125 17.70 1.68 -9.77
N ARG A 126 18.35 0.73 -9.08
CA ARG A 126 19.44 -0.09 -9.61
C ARG A 126 18.91 -1.49 -9.89
N GLU A 127 19.21 -2.00 -11.08
CA GLU A 127 18.84 -3.35 -11.48
C GLU A 127 20.10 -4.22 -11.57
N PHE A 128 20.01 -5.46 -11.10
CA PHE A 128 21.07 -6.45 -11.24
C PHE A 128 20.46 -7.84 -11.45
N MET A 129 21.12 -8.65 -12.26
CA MET A 129 20.76 -10.03 -12.57
C MET A 129 21.76 -10.95 -11.88
N ILE A 130 21.25 -11.98 -11.23
CA ILE A 130 22.08 -13.00 -10.58
C ILE A 130 22.13 -14.20 -11.51
N HIS A 131 23.31 -14.65 -11.91
CA HIS A 131 23.47 -15.89 -12.64
C HIS A 131 23.74 -17.01 -11.64
N ILE A 132 22.80 -17.95 -11.58
CA ILE A 132 22.83 -19.08 -10.65
C ILE A 132 23.18 -20.33 -11.47
N ASN A 133 24.05 -21.17 -10.91
CA ASN A 133 24.39 -22.46 -11.50
C ASN A 133 23.12 -23.32 -11.75
N GLU A 134 23.21 -24.31 -12.63
CA GLU A 134 22.14 -25.25 -12.98
C GLU A 134 21.53 -25.95 -11.74
N ASP A 135 22.32 -26.14 -10.68
CA ASP A 135 21.87 -26.69 -9.39
C ASP A 135 21.00 -25.74 -8.57
N GLY A 136 20.87 -24.47 -8.95
CA GLY A 136 20.08 -23.45 -8.25
C GLY A 136 20.65 -22.96 -6.91
N LYS A 137 21.87 -23.38 -6.55
CA LYS A 137 22.45 -23.18 -5.19
C LYS A 137 23.55 -22.13 -5.09
N VAL A 138 24.31 -21.93 -6.17
CA VAL A 138 25.54 -21.10 -6.13
C VAL A 138 25.42 -19.97 -7.12
N ILE A 139 25.78 -18.77 -6.66
CA ILE A 139 25.93 -17.59 -7.52
C ILE A 139 27.26 -17.72 -8.27
N GLU A 140 27.20 -17.67 -9.59
CA GLU A 140 28.39 -17.71 -10.45
C GLU A 140 28.89 -16.30 -10.74
N VAL A 141 28.01 -15.44 -11.26
CA VAL A 141 28.32 -14.07 -11.65
C VAL A 141 27.12 -13.18 -11.40
N ILE A 142 27.37 -11.92 -11.09
CA ILE A 142 26.32 -10.90 -10.95
C ILE A 142 26.49 -9.90 -12.08
N THR A 143 25.41 -9.65 -12.82
CA THR A 143 25.41 -8.65 -13.89
C THR A 143 24.63 -7.43 -13.42
N VAL A 144 25.23 -6.25 -13.49
CA VAL A 144 24.62 -4.99 -13.08
C VAL A 144 24.28 -4.19 -14.32
N LYS A 145 23.06 -3.66 -14.38
CA LYS A 145 22.69 -2.73 -15.44
C LYS A 145 23.32 -1.37 -15.19
N GLN A 146 23.88 -0.77 -16.23
CA GLN A 146 24.38 0.59 -16.18
C GLN A 146 23.22 1.55 -15.86
N LEU A 147 23.44 2.41 -14.86
CA LEU A 147 22.43 3.39 -14.46
C LEU A 147 22.29 4.46 -15.53
N ILE A 148 21.04 4.73 -15.93
CA ILE A 148 20.67 5.86 -16.78
C ILE A 148 19.98 6.91 -15.88
N PRO A 149 20.69 7.97 -15.43
CA PRO A 149 20.18 8.85 -14.38
C PRO A 149 18.89 9.60 -14.75
N SER A 150 18.67 9.90 -16.03
CA SER A 150 17.49 10.61 -16.51
C SER A 150 16.19 9.83 -16.38
N GLU A 151 16.27 8.50 -16.42
CA GLU A 151 15.10 7.61 -16.44
C GLU A 151 14.93 6.85 -15.11
N GLU A 152 16.04 6.47 -14.49
CA GLU A 152 16.05 5.53 -13.36
C GLU A 152 16.24 6.21 -12.01
N CYS A 153 16.71 7.47 -12.01
CA CYS A 153 16.77 8.26 -10.78
C CYS A 153 15.50 9.06 -10.58
N PHE A 154 14.84 8.82 -9.45
CA PHE A 154 13.86 9.76 -8.97
C PHE A 154 14.60 11.05 -8.64
N HIS A 155 14.37 12.08 -9.44
CA HIS A 155 14.58 13.44 -8.98
C HIS A 155 13.59 13.64 -7.84
N SER A 156 14.00 13.29 -6.62
CA SER A 156 13.13 13.44 -5.47
C SER A 156 12.67 14.90 -5.49
N PRO A 157 11.36 15.21 -5.59
CA PRO A 157 10.92 16.55 -5.27
C PRO A 157 11.45 16.79 -3.87
N ASN A 158 12.30 17.81 -3.69
CA ASN A 158 12.99 18.07 -2.43
C ASN A 158 12.01 17.87 -1.28
N PHE A 159 12.10 16.75 -0.54
CA PHE A 159 11.05 16.34 0.38
C PHE A 159 10.79 17.45 1.40
N THR A 160 11.85 18.15 1.79
CA THR A 160 11.82 19.36 2.60
C THR A 160 10.94 20.46 1.99
N LYS A 161 11.03 20.74 0.68
CA LYS A 161 10.17 21.72 0.01
C LYS A 161 8.71 21.26 0.02
N THR A 162 8.44 20.00 -0.31
CA THR A 162 7.07 19.48 -0.31
C THR A 162 6.46 19.52 1.10
N VAL A 163 7.22 19.11 2.12
CA VAL A 163 6.80 19.16 3.51
C VAL A 163 6.55 20.59 3.97
N LEU A 164 7.43 21.54 3.64
CA LEU A 164 7.23 22.96 3.96
C LEU A 164 5.98 23.54 3.28
N VAL A 165 5.70 23.17 2.03
CA VAL A 165 4.49 23.59 1.32
C VAL A 165 3.24 23.03 2.01
N VAL A 166 3.24 21.73 2.34
CA VAL A 166 2.11 21.09 3.02
C VAL A 166 1.89 21.69 4.41
N LEU A 167 2.96 21.96 5.16
CA LEU A 167 2.89 22.64 6.46
C LEU A 167 2.35 24.07 6.32
N GLY A 168 2.76 24.81 5.28
CA GLY A 168 2.24 26.15 5.00
C GLY A 168 0.73 26.15 4.72
N ILE A 169 0.26 25.21 3.89
CA ILE A 169 -1.17 25.09 3.54
C ILE A 169 -2.01 24.70 4.78
N THR A 170 -1.53 23.74 5.57
CA THR A 170 -2.23 23.29 6.78
C THR A 170 -2.27 24.37 7.87
N ALA A 171 -1.18 25.13 8.06
CA ALA A 171 -1.17 26.28 8.95
C ALA A 171 -2.12 27.40 8.47
N GLY A 172 -2.12 27.71 7.18
CA GLY A 172 -3.01 28.73 6.61
C GLY A 172 -4.49 28.37 6.76
N THR A 173 -4.85 27.12 6.49
CA THR A 173 -6.24 26.63 6.61
C THR A 173 -6.71 26.60 8.07
N THR A 174 -5.87 26.22 9.03
CA THR A 174 -6.21 26.24 10.46
C THR A 174 -6.42 27.65 10.99
N ILE A 175 -5.58 28.62 10.60
CA ILE A 175 -5.77 30.03 10.98
C ILE A 175 -7.06 30.58 10.37
N ALA A 176 -7.30 30.35 9.08
CA ALA A 176 -8.49 30.85 8.40
C ALA A 176 -9.79 30.29 9.02
N THR A 177 -9.81 28.99 9.33
CA THR A 177 -10.96 28.36 9.99
C THR A 177 -11.17 28.87 11.42
N PHE A 178 -10.10 29.10 12.17
CA PHE A 178 -10.17 29.69 13.51
C PHE A 178 -10.74 31.12 13.48
N VAL A 179 -10.25 31.97 12.58
CA VAL A 179 -10.75 33.35 12.40
C VAL A 179 -12.24 33.33 12.03
N LEU A 180 -12.63 32.45 11.10
CA LEU A 180 -14.04 32.30 10.70
C LEU A 180 -14.92 31.88 11.88
N ALA A 181 -14.46 30.91 12.69
CA ALA A 181 -15.18 30.47 13.89
C ALA A 181 -15.33 31.60 14.92
N CYS A 182 -14.29 32.41 15.14
CA CYS A 182 -14.35 33.58 16.02
C CYS A 182 -15.36 34.63 15.52
N LEU A 183 -15.40 34.91 14.21
CA LEU A 183 -16.37 35.83 13.60
C LEU A 183 -17.80 35.33 13.77
N ILE A 184 -18.04 34.04 13.50
CA ILE A 184 -19.37 33.42 13.70
C ILE A 184 -19.78 33.52 15.16
N TYR A 185 -18.88 33.21 16.10
CA TYR A 185 -19.14 33.32 17.53
C TYR A 185 -19.49 34.75 17.95
N TYR A 186 -18.73 35.74 17.46
CA TYR A 186 -18.98 37.15 17.77
C TYR A 186 -20.34 37.62 17.24
N CYS A 187 -20.68 37.28 15.99
CA CYS A 187 -21.99 37.58 15.41
C CYS A 187 -23.13 36.92 16.20
N TYR A 188 -22.96 35.66 16.59
CA TYR A 188 -23.95 34.94 17.39
C TYR A 188 -24.15 35.56 18.77
N LYS A 189 -23.05 35.93 19.44
CA LYS A 189 -23.08 36.60 20.74
C LYS A 189 -23.79 37.95 20.64
N ASN A 190 -23.42 38.79 19.68
CA ASN A 190 -24.04 40.10 19.49
C ASN A 190 -25.55 39.98 19.20
N GLN A 191 -25.95 39.01 18.37
CA GLN A 191 -27.37 38.75 18.11
C GLN A 191 -28.12 38.29 19.36
N ARG A 192 -27.48 37.47 20.21
CA ARG A 192 -28.05 37.02 21.47
C ARG A 192 -28.22 38.18 22.46
N ASP A 193 -27.23 39.05 22.56
CA ASP A 193 -27.28 40.23 23.43
C ASP A 193 -28.41 41.17 22.99
N GLN A 194 -28.57 41.40 21.68
CA GLN A 194 -29.69 42.18 21.13
C GLN A 194 -31.06 41.57 21.47
N ARG A 195 -31.24 40.25 21.32
CA ARG A 195 -32.50 39.59 21.70
C ARG A 195 -32.77 39.71 23.20
N SER A 196 -31.74 39.54 24.03
CA SER A 196 -31.85 39.67 25.49
C SER A 196 -32.31 41.08 25.89
N ASP A 197 -31.77 42.12 25.23
CA ASP A 197 -32.18 43.49 25.51
C ASP A 197 -33.60 43.80 25.02
N GLU A 198 -34.01 43.25 23.86
CA GLU A 198 -35.39 43.36 23.39
C GLU A 198 -36.38 42.67 24.35
N GLU A 199 -36.05 41.46 24.85
CA GLU A 199 -36.84 40.76 25.86
C GLU A 199 -36.93 41.55 27.17
N ARG A 200 -35.81 42.14 27.63
CA ARG A 200 -35.79 43.02 28.81
C ARG A 200 -36.68 44.24 28.64
N LEU A 201 -36.68 44.87 27.47
CA LEU A 201 -37.57 45.99 27.14
C LEU A 201 -39.03 45.54 27.15
N ARG A 202 -39.37 44.41 26.50
CA ARG A 202 -40.74 43.85 26.53
C ARG A 202 -41.25 43.59 27.95
N ARG A 203 -40.42 43.03 28.83
CA ARG A 203 -40.79 42.80 30.25
C ARG A 203 -41.09 44.11 31.00
N ARG A 204 -40.37 45.19 30.73
CA ARG A 204 -40.67 46.51 31.34
C ARG A 204 -42.03 47.08 30.88
N TRP A 205 -42.39 46.90 29.61
CA TRP A 205 -43.67 47.36 29.09
C TRP A 205 -44.88 46.65 29.73
N VAL A 206 -44.78 45.34 29.97
CA VAL A 206 -45.87 44.56 30.59
C VAL A 206 -46.09 44.91 32.07
N LEU A 207 -45.04 45.29 32.80
CA LEU A 207 -45.15 45.65 34.21
C LEU A 207 -45.60 47.10 34.45
N ASN A 208 -45.53 47.97 33.43
CA ASN A 208 -45.90 49.38 33.55
C ASN A 208 -47.39 49.66 33.23
N THR A 209 -48.16 48.66 32.80
CA THR A 209 -49.59 48.80 32.48
C THR A 209 -50.51 48.61 33.69
N SER A 210 -50.01 48.15 34.84
CA SER A 210 -50.83 47.91 36.05
C SER A 210 -51.22 49.18 36.82
N GLY A 211 -50.78 50.36 36.40
CA GLY A 211 -51.11 51.64 37.03
C GLY A 211 -52.38 52.33 36.51
N ARG A 212 -53.23 51.66 35.70
CA ARG A 212 -54.32 52.32 34.96
C ARG A 212 -55.71 51.72 35.12
N TYR A 213 -55.97 51.06 36.25
CA TYR A 213 -57.34 50.78 36.68
C TYR A 213 -57.65 51.66 37.89
N ASP A 214 -58.04 52.92 37.63
CA ASP A 214 -58.79 53.68 38.63
C ASP A 214 -60.12 52.95 38.83
N ILE A 215 -60.27 52.33 40.00
CA ILE A 215 -61.53 51.73 40.42
C ILE A 215 -62.45 52.90 40.75
N THR A 216 -63.25 53.34 39.78
CA THR A 216 -64.36 54.26 40.05
C THR A 216 -65.32 53.53 41.00
N GLN A 217 -65.28 53.85 42.29
CA GLN A 217 -66.27 53.34 43.23
C GLN A 217 -67.65 53.89 42.85
N PRO A 218 -68.69 53.04 42.74
CA PRO A 218 -70.05 53.52 42.54
C PRO A 218 -70.45 54.33 43.78
N GLN A 219 -70.84 55.57 43.52
CA GLN A 219 -71.30 56.54 44.52
C GLN A 219 -72.65 56.06 45.06
N GLU A 220 -72.68 55.57 46.30
CA GLU A 220 -73.91 55.23 46.99
C GLU A 220 -74.76 56.49 47.23
N GLU A 221 -75.98 56.37 46.76
CA GLU A 221 -77.10 57.28 46.84
C GLU A 221 -77.56 57.44 48.30
N SER A 222 -77.41 58.64 48.88
CA SER A 222 -78.06 58.99 50.15
C SER A 222 -79.11 60.06 49.87
N THR A 223 -80.34 59.58 49.68
CA THR A 223 -81.57 60.36 49.80
C THR A 223 -81.81 60.69 51.28
N ALA A 224 -81.79 61.98 51.61
CA ALA A 224 -82.52 62.56 52.74
C ALA A 224 -82.62 64.08 52.55
#